data_AF-A0A2M6YUC6-F1
#
_entry.id   AF-A0A2M6YUC6-F1
#
_cell.length_a   1.000
_cell.length_b   1.000
_cell.length_c   1.000
_cell.angle_alpha   90.00
_cell.angle_beta   90.00
_cell.angle_gamma   90.00
#
_symmetry.space_group_name_H-M   'P 1'
#
loop_
_entity.id
_entity.type
_entity.pdbx_description
1 polymer ?
#
loop_
_entity_poly.entity_id
_entity_poly.type
_entity_poly.pdbx_seq_one_letter_code
_entity_poly.pdbx_strand_id
1 'polypeptide(L)'
;MNNSQKPTAKDFIQAEELRQFIEKEVLKVIDEMTKREDTTKEKIQGIAKITIELIKPGMKLDELYQNAVKLDDNCSELGPIVVLIMREYEEKYAKKALTQVSQLIKNKKYDEAQNVVKKILQYKIAN
;
A
#
# COMPACT_ATOMS: atom_id res chain seq x y z
N MET A 1 18.33 34.62 -1.26
CA MET A 1 18.76 33.71 -0.17
C MET A 1 17.65 32.69 0.04
N ASN A 2 18.04 31.42 0.10
CA ASN A 2 17.22 30.21 -0.01
C ASN A 2 16.38 29.86 1.23
N ASN A 3 15.32 29.08 0.96
CA ASN A 3 14.75 27.96 1.74
C ASN A 3 14.14 28.29 3.13
N SER A 4 12.94 27.83 3.47
CA SER A 4 12.40 26.49 3.24
C SER A 4 10.87 26.52 3.27
N GLN A 5 10.20 26.26 2.13
CA GLN A 5 8.81 25.84 2.17
C GLN A 5 8.80 24.41 2.74
N LYS A 6 8.41 24.28 4.01
CA LYS A 6 8.08 22.97 4.60
C LYS A 6 6.96 22.34 3.76
N PRO A 7 7.08 21.07 3.34
CA PRO A 7 6.00 20.41 2.63
C PRO A 7 4.82 20.25 3.60
N THR A 8 3.69 20.89 3.28
CA THR A 8 2.47 20.87 4.09
C THR A 8 1.70 19.56 3.85
N ALA A 9 1.44 18.85 4.95
CA ALA A 9 0.79 17.55 5.01
C ALA A 9 -0.69 17.63 4.62
N LYS A 10 -1.03 17.53 3.33
CA LYS A 10 -2.44 17.59 2.92
C LYS A 10 -2.90 16.72 1.75
N ASP A 11 -2.16 15.67 1.36
CA ASP A 11 -2.54 14.92 0.15
C ASP A 11 -2.21 13.41 0.15
N PHE A 12 -2.13 12.81 1.34
CA PHE A 12 -1.80 11.39 1.50
C PHE A 12 -2.76 10.79 2.52
N ILE A 13 -3.30 9.60 2.23
CA ILE A 13 -3.76 8.72 3.32
C ILE A 13 -2.57 8.58 4.25
N GLN A 14 -2.72 9.02 5.49
CA GLN A 14 -1.64 8.89 6.46
C GLN A 14 -1.39 7.39 6.67
N ALA A 15 -0.14 6.96 6.86
CA ALA A 15 0.20 5.54 7.00
C ALA A 15 -0.73 4.81 7.98
N GLU A 16 -1.09 5.48 9.07
CA GLU A 16 -2.03 4.99 10.06
C GLU A 16 -3.47 4.79 9.54
N GLU A 17 -3.96 5.68 8.68
CA GLU A 17 -5.27 5.54 8.03
C GLU A 17 -5.27 4.33 7.07
N LEU A 18 -4.18 4.12 6.31
CA LEU A 18 -4.06 2.94 5.44
C LEU A 18 -4.03 1.65 6.28
N ARG A 19 -3.25 1.64 7.37
CA ARG A 19 -3.17 0.50 8.28
C ARG A 19 -4.56 0.14 8.82
N GLN A 20 -5.30 1.11 9.34
CA GLN A 20 -6.66 0.91 9.88
C GLN A 20 -7.64 0.47 8.79
N PHE A 21 -7.52 1.01 7.59
CA PHE A 21 -8.32 0.58 6.45
C PHE A 21 -8.10 -0.90 6.15
N ILE A 22 -6.84 -1.33 6.04
CA ILE A 22 -6.48 -2.74 5.79
C ILE A 22 -7.04 -3.64 6.89
N GLU A 23 -6.80 -3.31 8.16
CA GLU A 23 -7.31 -4.07 9.31
C GLU A 23 -8.83 -4.24 9.26
N LYS A 24 -9.55 -3.15 8.95
CA LYS A 24 -11.01 -3.16 8.87
C LYS A 24 -11.52 -4.02 7.72
N GLU A 25 -10.93 -3.92 6.54
CA GLU A 25 -11.36 -4.73 5.39
C GLU A 25 -11.07 -6.22 5.60
N VAL A 26 -9.91 -6.56 6.19
CA VAL A 26 -9.60 -7.94 6.56
C VAL A 26 -10.60 -8.48 7.58
N LEU A 27 -10.97 -7.69 8.60
CA LEU A 27 -11.97 -8.10 9.59
C LEU A 27 -13.34 -8.38 8.96
N LYS A 28 -13.74 -7.62 7.94
CA LYS A 28 -14.99 -7.91 7.20
C LYS A 28 -14.92 -9.25 6.49
N VAL A 29 -13.79 -9.56 5.84
CA VAL A 29 -13.61 -10.87 5.18
C VAL A 29 -13.65 -11.99 6.22
N ILE A 30 -12.98 -11.82 7.36
CA ILE A 30 -13.06 -12.76 8.48
C ILE A 30 -14.52 -12.95 8.94
N ASP A 31 -15.29 -11.88 9.11
CA ASP A 31 -16.71 -11.94 9.52
C ASP A 31 -17.62 -12.60 8.46
N GLU A 32 -17.29 -12.47 7.17
CA GLU A 32 -17.98 -13.21 6.12
C GLU A 32 -17.61 -14.69 6.14
N MET A 33 -16.35 -15.00 6.39
CA MET A 33 -15.82 -16.36 6.47
C MET A 33 -16.39 -17.13 7.66
N THR A 34 -16.59 -16.49 8.83
CA THR A 34 -17.20 -17.13 10.01
C THR A 34 -18.65 -17.56 9.79
N LYS A 35 -19.34 -16.98 8.80
CA LYS A 35 -20.72 -17.31 8.43
C LYS A 35 -20.81 -18.50 7.47
N ARG A 36 -19.69 -18.97 6.92
CA ARG A 36 -19.65 -20.10 5.99
C ARG A 36 -19.40 -21.39 6.75
N GLU A 37 -20.15 -22.44 6.42
CA GLU A 37 -20.03 -23.76 7.06
C GLU A 37 -18.73 -24.50 6.68
N ASP A 38 -18.07 -24.09 5.59
CA ASP A 38 -16.86 -24.70 5.04
C ASP A 38 -15.55 -24.12 5.59
N THR A 39 -15.62 -23.10 6.44
CA THR A 39 -14.45 -22.40 6.94
C THR A 39 -14.06 -22.87 8.34
N THR A 40 -12.83 -23.35 8.48
CA THR A 40 -12.29 -23.75 9.78
C THR A 40 -11.83 -22.56 10.61
N LYS A 41 -11.91 -22.71 11.93
CA LYS A 41 -11.43 -21.71 12.89
C LYS A 41 -9.93 -21.47 12.72
N GLU A 42 -9.16 -22.51 12.41
CA GLU A 42 -7.72 -22.46 12.17
C GLU A 42 -7.39 -21.56 10.98
N LYS A 43 -8.19 -21.62 9.90
CA LYS A 43 -8.02 -20.76 8.72
C LYS A 43 -8.25 -19.29 9.09
N ILE A 44 -9.34 -18.99 9.80
CA ILE A 44 -9.65 -17.64 10.27
C ILE A 44 -8.54 -17.08 11.18
N GLN A 45 -8.06 -17.90 12.13
CA GLN A 45 -6.98 -17.50 13.02
C GLN A 45 -5.66 -17.27 12.27
N GLY A 46 -5.37 -18.09 11.26
CA GLY A 46 -4.21 -17.91 10.39
C GLY A 46 -4.22 -16.56 9.68
N ILE A 47 -5.36 -16.17 9.13
CA ILE A 47 -5.54 -14.89 8.43
C ILE A 47 -5.33 -13.71 9.40
N ALA A 48 -5.95 -13.77 10.57
CA ALA A 48 -5.80 -12.72 11.58
C ALA A 48 -4.33 -12.57 12.01
N LYS A 49 -3.64 -13.71 12.25
CA LYS A 49 -2.24 -13.72 12.65
C LYS A 49 -1.33 -13.12 11.59
N ILE A 50 -1.45 -13.57 10.34
CA ILE A 50 -0.66 -13.07 9.21
C ILE A 50 -0.88 -11.56 9.04
N THR A 51 -2.13 -11.10 9.17
CA THR A 51 -2.46 -9.68 9.05
C THR A 51 -1.73 -8.84 10.10
N ILE A 52 -1.74 -9.26 11.36
CA ILE A 52 -1.04 -8.55 12.45
C ILE A 52 0.49 -8.62 12.28
N GLU A 53 1.01 -9.70 11.67
CA GLU A 53 2.44 -9.84 11.38
C GLU A 53 2.91 -8.93 10.24
N LEU A 54 2.07 -8.72 9.22
CA LEU A 54 2.38 -7.93 8.03
C LEU A 54 2.05 -6.45 8.18
N ILE A 55 1.00 -6.12 8.93
CA ILE A 55 0.42 -4.78 9.02
C ILE A 55 0.54 -4.30 10.48
N LYS A 56 1.59 -3.52 10.78
CA LYS A 56 1.91 -3.07 12.14
C LYS A 56 1.77 -1.56 12.32
N PRO A 57 1.40 -1.10 13.53
CA PRO A 57 1.46 0.31 13.87
C PRO A 57 2.87 0.89 13.67
N GLY A 58 2.96 2.13 13.20
CA GLY A 58 4.22 2.83 12.99
C GLY A 58 5.00 2.46 11.72
N MET A 59 4.48 1.54 10.90
CA MET A 59 5.03 1.27 9.56
C MET A 59 4.92 2.51 8.67
N LYS A 60 5.89 2.66 7.77
CA LYS A 60 5.80 3.67 6.73
C LYS A 60 4.76 3.25 5.68
N LEU A 61 4.27 4.22 4.94
CA LEU A 61 3.22 3.99 3.96
C LEU A 61 3.65 3.03 2.84
N ASP A 62 4.88 3.17 2.35
CA ASP A 62 5.47 2.27 1.35
C ASP A 62 5.60 0.84 1.88
N GLU A 63 6.04 0.67 3.13
CA GLU A 63 6.11 -0.63 3.80
C GLU A 63 4.72 -1.27 3.94
N LEU A 64 3.69 -0.48 4.28
CA LEU A 64 2.30 -0.96 4.35
C LEU A 64 1.81 -1.47 3.01
N TYR A 65 2.04 -0.73 1.93
CA TYR A 65 1.67 -1.19 0.59
C TYR A 65 2.42 -2.47 0.18
N GLN A 66 3.73 -2.56 0.46
CA GLN A 66 4.55 -3.74 0.17
C GLN A 66 4.16 -4.98 0.98
N ASN A 67 3.66 -4.81 2.19
CA ASN A 67 3.21 -5.93 3.01
C ASN A 67 1.75 -6.29 2.74
N ALA A 68 0.92 -5.31 2.37
CA ALA A 68 -0.48 -5.56 2.02
C ALA A 68 -0.62 -6.50 0.82
N VAL A 69 0.27 -6.40 -0.17
CA VAL A 69 0.27 -7.30 -1.34
C VAL A 69 0.61 -8.76 -1.03
N LYS A 70 1.10 -9.05 0.18
CA LYS A 70 1.40 -10.43 0.63
C LYS A 70 0.24 -11.05 1.39
N LEU A 71 -0.84 -10.31 1.61
CA LEU A 71 -1.99 -10.78 2.39
C LEU A 71 -2.73 -11.90 1.66
N ASP A 72 -2.78 -11.88 0.33
CA ASP A 72 -3.46 -12.89 -0.48
C ASP A 72 -2.62 -14.13 -0.79
N ASP A 73 -1.29 -14.08 -0.61
CA ASP A 73 -0.35 -15.21 -0.81
C ASP A 73 -0.81 -16.52 -0.16
N ASN A 74 -1.42 -16.44 1.02
CA ASN A 74 -1.90 -17.58 1.80
C ASN A 74 -3.43 -17.60 1.98
N CYS A 75 -4.13 -16.59 1.44
CA CYS A 75 -5.57 -16.43 1.59
C CYS A 75 -6.16 -15.69 0.39
N SER A 76 -6.57 -16.45 -0.63
CA SER A 76 -7.19 -15.93 -1.85
C SER A 76 -8.41 -15.04 -1.60
N GLU A 77 -9.09 -15.21 -0.46
CA GLU A 77 -10.24 -14.41 -0.03
C GLU A 77 -9.87 -12.94 0.24
N LEU A 78 -8.59 -12.65 0.51
CA LEU A 78 -8.08 -11.28 0.63
C LEU A 78 -7.68 -10.65 -0.71
N GLY A 79 -7.66 -11.41 -1.81
CA GLY A 79 -7.30 -10.93 -3.14
C GLY A 79 -8.04 -9.65 -3.58
N PRO A 80 -9.38 -9.55 -3.42
CA PRO A 80 -10.12 -8.32 -3.73
C PRO A 80 -9.63 -7.08 -2.95
N ILE A 81 -9.21 -7.26 -1.70
CA ILE A 81 -8.67 -6.18 -0.87
C ILE A 81 -7.30 -5.76 -1.39
N VAL A 82 -6.43 -6.73 -1.68
CA VAL A 82 -5.10 -6.47 -2.26
C VAL A 82 -5.21 -5.68 -3.55
N VAL A 83 -6.11 -6.08 -4.45
CA VAL A 83 -6.36 -5.36 -5.72
C VAL A 83 -6.79 -3.91 -5.48
N LEU A 84 -7.67 -3.67 -4.51
CA LEU A 84 -8.14 -2.32 -4.18
C LEU A 84 -6.98 -1.45 -3.65
N ILE A 85 -6.15 -2.00 -2.77
CA ILE A 85 -4.97 -1.33 -2.22
C ILE A 85 -3.95 -1.01 -3.33
N MET A 86 -3.68 -1.96 -4.22
CA MET A 86 -2.77 -1.75 -5.35
C MET A 86 -3.28 -0.68 -6.31
N ARG A 87 -4.57 -0.67 -6.60
CA ARG A 87 -5.20 0.34 -7.44
C ARG A 87 -5.06 1.73 -6.83
N GLU A 88 -5.29 1.85 -5.53
CA GLU A 88 -5.12 3.11 -4.81
C GLU A 88 -3.67 3.59 -4.83
N TYR A 89 -2.71 2.68 -4.66
CA TYR A 89 -1.29 2.99 -4.81
C TYR A 89 -0.98 3.53 -6.21
N GLU A 90 -1.46 2.86 -7.26
CA GLU A 90 -1.22 3.25 -8.64
C GLU A 90 -1.81 4.63 -8.96
N GLU A 91 -3.07 4.86 -8.57
CA GLU A 91 -3.78 6.10 -8.83
C GLU A 91 -3.20 7.29 -8.08
N LYS A 92 -2.83 7.10 -6.80
CA LYS A 92 -2.36 8.22 -5.95
C LYS A 92 -0.87 8.46 -6.02
N TYR A 93 -0.05 7.43 -6.20
CA TYR A 93 1.42 7.54 -6.14
C TYR A 93 2.07 7.36 -7.50
N ALA A 94 1.79 6.25 -8.21
CA ALA A 94 2.48 5.98 -9.47
C ALA A 94 2.15 7.02 -10.55
N LYS A 95 0.87 7.38 -10.73
CA LYS A 95 0.46 8.40 -11.72
C LYS A 95 0.97 9.81 -11.39
N LYS A 96 0.93 10.22 -10.11
CA LYS A 96 1.49 11.51 -9.68
C LYS A 96 3.01 11.56 -9.90
N ALA A 97 3.72 10.49 -9.57
CA ALA A 97 5.16 10.41 -9.75
C ALA A 97 5.57 10.42 -11.24
N LEU A 98 4.82 9.74 -12.12
CA LEU A 98 5.05 9.79 -13.58
C LEU A 98 4.81 11.20 -14.15
N THR A 99 3.83 11.92 -13.63
CA THR A 99 3.57 13.32 -14.01
C THR A 99 4.74 14.21 -13.58
N GLN A 100 5.25 14.01 -12.36
CA GLN A 100 6.41 14.74 -11.84
C GLN A 100 7.68 14.44 -12.65
N VAL A 101 7.92 13.17 -13.00
CA VAL A 101 9.03 12.77 -13.88
C VAL A 101 8.93 13.47 -15.24
N SER A 102 7.73 13.50 -15.85
CA SER A 102 7.50 14.18 -17.12
C SER A 102 7.80 15.68 -17.06
N GLN A 103 7.46 16.34 -15.94
CA GLN A 103 7.80 17.75 -15.70
C GLN A 103 9.30 17.95 -15.52
N LEU A 104 9.98 17.09 -14.76
CA LEU A 104 11.42 17.16 -14.54
C LEU A 104 12.21 16.96 -15.84
N ILE A 105 11.79 16.03 -16.70
CA ILE A 105 12.36 15.83 -18.03
C ILE A 105 12.18 17.08 -18.91
N LYS A 106 10.97 17.67 -18.94
CA LYS A 106 10.71 18.92 -19.67
C LYS A 106 11.59 20.07 -19.18
N ASN A 107 11.88 20.09 -17.88
CA ASN A 107 12.75 21.08 -17.23
C ASN A 107 14.25 20.72 -17.27
N LYS A 108 14.65 19.69 -18.04
CA LYS A 108 16.03 19.19 -18.17
C LYS A 108 16.70 18.75 -16.86
N LYS A 109 15.89 18.42 -15.84
CA LYS A 109 16.32 17.93 -14.52
C LYS A 109 16.38 16.40 -14.51
N TYR A 110 17.28 15.83 -15.31
CA TYR A 110 17.32 14.38 -15.56
C TYR A 110 17.71 13.55 -14.33
N ASP A 111 18.62 14.05 -13.48
CA ASP A 111 19.04 13.35 -12.26
C ASP A 111 17.90 13.24 -11.23
N GLU A 112 17.13 14.31 -11.07
CA GLU A 112 15.94 14.33 -10.21
C GLU A 112 14.87 13.37 -10.76
N ALA A 113 14.66 13.35 -12.08
CA ALA A 113 13.73 12.43 -12.73
C ALA A 113 14.14 10.96 -12.51
N GLN A 114 15.44 10.65 -12.64
CA GLN A 114 15.97 9.30 -12.43
C GLN A 114 15.73 8.81 -10.99
N ASN A 115 15.91 9.69 -10.00
CA ASN A 115 15.67 9.35 -8.59
C ASN A 115 14.19 9.05 -8.31
N VAL A 116 13.27 9.79 -8.92
CA VAL A 116 11.82 9.52 -8.79
C VAL A 116 11.47 8.18 -9.45
N VAL A 117 11.99 7.89 -10.65
CA VAL A 117 11.76 6.62 -11.34
C VAL A 117 12.28 5.42 -10.52
N LYS A 118 13.47 5.52 -9.92
CA LYS A 118 14.02 4.44 -9.07
C LYS A 118 13.10 4.10 -7.91
N LYS A 119 12.49 5.09 -7.26
CA LYS A 119 11.51 4.87 -6.18
C LYS A 119 10.25 4.15 -6.66
N ILE A 120 9.76 4.47 -7.87
CA ILE A 120 8.61 3.78 -8.47
C ILE A 120 8.98 2.33 -8.82
N LEU A 121 10.16 2.10 -9.40
CA LEU A 121 10.59 0.77 -9.84
C LEU A 121 10.88 -0.18 -8.69
N GLN A 122 11.40 0.30 -7.56
CA GLN A 122 11.54 -0.51 -6.34
C GLN A 122 10.20 -1.11 -5.89
N TYR A 123 9.08 -0.46 -6.20
CA TYR A 123 7.76 -0.99 -5.91
C TYR A 123 7.29 -2.06 -6.90
N LYS A 124 7.68 -1.95 -8.18
CA LYS A 124 7.29 -2.91 -9.24
C LYS A 124 8.13 -4.18 -9.30
N ILE A 125 9.39 -4.15 -8.82
CA ILE A 125 10.34 -5.27 -8.94
C ILE A 125 10.30 -6.19 -7.70
N ALA A 126 9.73 -5.73 -6.58
CA ALA A 126 9.59 -6.54 -5.36
C ALA A 126 8.32 -7.42 -5.34
N ASN A 127 7.53 -7.41 -6.42
CA ASN A 127 6.31 -8.20 -6.62
C ASN A 127 6.43 -9.02 -7.91
#